data_AF-A0A6J4YVF2-F1
#
_entry.id   AF-A0A6J4YVF2-F1
#
_cell.length_a   1.000
_cell.length_b   1.000
_cell.length_c   1.000
_cell.angle_alpha   90.00
_cell.angle_beta   90.00
_cell.angle_gamma   90.00
#
_symmetry.space_group_name_H-M   'P 1'
#
loop_
_entity.id
_entity.type
_entity.pdbx_description
1 polymer ?
#
loop_
_entity_poly.entity_id
_entity_poly.type
_entity_poly.pdbx_seq_one_letter_code
_entity_poly.pdbx_strand_id
1 'polypeptide(L)'
;MDINGNMVRQGDHEKIIDAGLDSLKFSIDAHDPNIYRKIRKGGNFETVLDNLKIFDDMRKHKKSNMRLYALYMINAINEKYFNDFREIIGKYVDDIEVSLVMNQGEQVEAYQELSLVSTRIRNLIEKHKKQIICPNPWKRITISWDGYLTACCIDFELNMVYGKYEPGNLKRLWNSQKINDIRKKVKSLDLDDLVLCRNCDMINYDIPRFRKELNEMF
;
A
#
# COMPACT_ATOMS: atom_id res chain seq x y z
N MET A 1 8.37 0.16 7.46
CA MET A 1 7.62 -1.09 7.68
C MET A 1 6.14 -0.75 7.72
N ASP A 2 5.27 -1.58 7.13
CA ASP A 2 3.82 -1.36 7.11
C ASP A 2 3.12 -2.39 8.01
N ILE A 3 2.21 -1.95 8.88
CA ILE A 3 1.46 -2.82 9.81
C ILE A 3 -0.02 -2.46 9.90
N ASN A 4 -0.84 -3.43 10.33
CA ASN A 4 -2.26 -3.22 10.62
C ASN A 4 -2.53 -2.79 12.09
N GLY A 5 -1.52 -2.88 12.96
CA GLY A 5 -1.60 -2.52 14.38
C GLY A 5 -2.40 -3.43 15.30
N ASN A 6 -3.00 -4.53 14.82
CA ASN A 6 -3.86 -5.39 15.66
C ASN A 6 -3.10 -6.49 16.42
N MET A 7 -1.94 -6.92 15.92
CA MET A 7 -1.19 -8.07 16.46
C MET A 7 0.18 -7.67 17.05
N VAL A 8 0.25 -6.50 17.68
CA VAL A 8 1.47 -6.08 18.38
C VAL A 8 1.46 -6.69 19.78
N ARG A 9 2.39 -7.60 20.07
CA ARG A 9 2.47 -8.32 21.35
C ARG A 9 3.35 -7.57 22.34
N GLN A 10 3.31 -8.01 23.59
CA GLN A 10 4.20 -7.51 24.63
C GLN A 10 5.67 -7.64 24.19
N GLY A 11 6.41 -6.53 24.28
CA GLY A 11 7.81 -6.45 23.85
C GLY A 11 8.03 -6.20 22.35
N ASP A 12 7.02 -6.35 21.49
CA ASP A 12 7.18 -6.10 20.04
C ASP A 12 7.44 -4.62 19.76
N HIS A 13 6.74 -3.74 20.48
CA HIS A 13 6.93 -2.30 20.34
C HIS A 13 8.41 -1.92 20.53
N GLU A 14 9.04 -2.48 21.57
CA GLU A 14 10.43 -2.18 21.92
C GLU A 14 11.38 -2.70 20.85
N LYS A 15 11.21 -3.97 20.47
CA LYS A 15 12.01 -4.62 19.42
C LYS A 15 11.92 -3.89 18.08
N ILE A 16 10.73 -3.42 17.71
CA ILE A 16 10.51 -2.70 16.44
C ILE A 16 11.23 -1.35 16.46
N ILE A 17 11.19 -0.62 17.57
CA ILE A 17 11.92 0.65 17.70
C ILE A 17 13.44 0.42 17.70
N ASP A 18 13.90 -0.58 18.46
CA ASP A 18 15.33 -0.89 18.59
C ASP A 18 15.92 -1.50 17.31
N ALA A 19 15.08 -2.03 16.41
CA ALA A 19 15.51 -2.47 15.08
C ALA A 19 16.02 -1.31 14.20
N GLY A 20 15.83 -0.05 14.60
CA GLY A 20 16.38 1.11 13.90
C GLY A 20 15.69 1.41 12.58
N LEU A 21 14.37 1.18 12.50
CA LEU A 21 13.59 1.49 11.30
C LEU A 21 13.55 2.99 11.03
N ASP A 22 13.64 3.39 9.75
CA ASP A 22 13.39 4.77 9.35
C ASP A 22 11.92 5.17 9.58
N SER A 23 10.99 4.23 9.36
CA SER A 23 9.56 4.49 9.50
C SER A 23 8.71 3.26 9.78
N LEU A 24 7.60 3.49 10.49
CA LEU A 24 6.53 2.55 10.73
C LEU A 24 5.19 3.18 10.33
N LYS A 25 4.49 2.52 9.40
CA LYS A 25 3.22 3.00 8.84
C LYS A 25 2.07 2.10 9.26
N PHE A 26 1.06 2.69 9.88
CA PHE A 26 -0.17 2.04 10.28
C PHE A 26 -1.22 2.17 9.19
N SER A 27 -1.81 1.05 8.77
CA SER A 27 -2.97 1.06 7.87
C SER A 27 -4.27 1.22 8.68
N ILE A 28 -4.83 2.43 8.72
CA ILE A 28 -6.02 2.78 9.51
C ILE A 28 -6.97 3.60 8.62
N ASP A 29 -8.18 3.09 8.39
CA ASP A 29 -9.15 3.69 7.45
C ASP A 29 -10.39 4.27 8.15
N ALA A 30 -10.31 4.50 9.45
CA ALA A 30 -11.45 4.92 10.25
C ALA A 30 -11.03 5.74 11.46
N HIS A 31 -11.93 6.63 11.88
CA HIS A 31 -11.78 7.49 13.05
C HIS A 31 -12.48 6.90 14.30
N ASP A 32 -13.36 5.91 14.11
CA ASP A 32 -14.15 5.30 15.18
C ASP A 32 -14.35 3.77 14.97
N PRO A 33 -14.72 3.03 16.03
CA PRO A 33 -14.89 1.58 15.97
C PRO A 33 -15.98 1.08 14.99
N ASN A 34 -17.04 1.86 14.77
CA ASN A 34 -18.13 1.45 13.88
C ASN A 34 -17.69 1.53 12.41
N ILE A 35 -17.04 2.62 12.00
CA ILE A 35 -16.48 2.72 10.64
C ILE A 35 -15.34 1.71 10.47
N TYR A 36 -14.49 1.54 11.48
CA TYR A 36 -13.38 0.58 11.43
C TYR A 36 -13.88 -0.85 11.17
N ARG A 37 -14.88 -1.33 11.92
CA ARG A 37 -15.43 -2.69 11.74
C ARG A 37 -16.05 -2.93 10.37
N LYS A 38 -16.61 -1.88 9.73
CA LYS A 38 -17.17 -1.99 8.38
C LYS A 38 -16.09 -2.24 7.34
N ILE A 39 -14.93 -1.60 7.49
CA ILE A 39 -13.84 -1.62 6.51
C ILE A 39 -12.82 -2.72 6.82
N ARG A 40 -12.31 -2.75 8.06
CA ARG A 40 -11.27 -3.65 8.57
C ARG A 40 -11.89 -4.79 9.36
N LYS A 41 -12.63 -5.67 8.67
CA LYS A 41 -13.32 -6.83 9.27
C LYS A 41 -12.36 -7.68 10.11
N GLY A 42 -12.78 -8.05 11.31
CA GLY A 42 -12.00 -8.87 12.24
C GLY A 42 -10.94 -8.11 13.05
N GLY A 43 -10.73 -6.82 12.81
CA GLY A 43 -9.86 -5.98 13.63
C GLY A 43 -10.60 -5.22 14.74
N ASN A 44 -9.84 -4.65 15.67
CA ASN A 44 -10.33 -3.84 16.78
C ASN A 44 -9.65 -2.46 16.75
N PHE A 45 -10.46 -1.39 16.61
CA PHE A 45 -9.95 -0.03 16.46
C PHE A 45 -9.19 0.45 17.69
N GLU A 46 -9.71 0.16 18.87
CA GLU A 46 -9.14 0.58 20.15
C GLU A 46 -7.74 -0.01 20.33
N THR A 47 -7.57 -1.30 20.04
CA THR A 47 -6.27 -2.00 20.06
C THR A 47 -5.26 -1.33 19.14
N VAL A 48 -5.68 -0.97 17.91
CA VAL A 48 -4.79 -0.30 16.95
C VAL A 48 -4.40 1.09 17.44
N LEU A 49 -5.36 1.86 17.95
CA LEU A 49 -5.12 3.20 18.46
C LEU A 49 -4.20 3.18 19.70
N ASP A 50 -4.38 2.22 20.59
CA ASP A 50 -3.54 2.08 21.78
C ASP A 50 -2.12 1.65 21.42
N ASN A 51 -1.95 0.71 20.47
CA ASN A 51 -0.63 0.37 19.96
C ASN A 51 0.05 1.57 19.30
N LEU A 52 -0.68 2.35 18.48
CA LEU A 52 -0.14 3.57 17.87
C LEU A 52 0.36 4.57 18.92
N LYS A 53 -0.42 4.82 19.98
CA LYS A 53 0.00 5.68 21.10
C LYS A 53 1.26 5.17 21.79
N ILE A 54 1.35 3.86 22.04
CA ILE A 54 2.52 3.25 22.67
C ILE A 54 3.77 3.43 21.82
N PHE A 55 3.67 3.25 20.49
CA PHE A 55 4.79 3.53 19.59
C PHE A 55 5.22 5.00 19.61
N ASP A 56 4.26 5.92 19.61
CA ASP A 56 4.53 7.36 19.64
C ASP A 56 5.19 7.80 20.95
N ASP A 57 4.71 7.33 22.10
CA ASP A 57 5.34 7.60 23.39
C ASP A 57 6.73 6.97 23.47
N MET A 58 6.88 5.71 23.09
CA MET A 58 8.16 5.03 23.26
C MET A 58 9.25 5.56 22.32
N ARG A 59 8.92 5.91 21.07
CA ARG A 59 9.93 6.51 20.17
C ARG A 59 10.43 7.85 20.72
N LYS A 60 9.55 8.64 21.36
CA LYS A 60 9.92 9.90 22.03
C LYS A 60 10.81 9.64 23.25
N HIS A 61 10.44 8.70 24.11
CA HIS A 61 11.24 8.33 25.28
C HIS A 61 12.62 7.79 24.91
N LYS A 62 12.71 6.95 23.87
CA LYS A 62 13.97 6.43 23.35
C LYS A 62 14.74 7.41 22.48
N LYS A 63 14.16 8.59 22.18
CA LYS A 63 14.71 9.57 21.22
C LYS A 63 15.05 8.93 19.87
N SER A 64 14.22 7.98 19.43
CA SER A 64 14.36 7.32 18.14
C SER A 64 13.98 8.29 17.01
N ASN A 65 14.73 8.24 15.92
CA ASN A 65 14.42 9.01 14.70
C ASN A 65 13.34 8.34 13.83
N MET A 66 12.79 7.20 14.26
CA MET A 66 11.75 6.48 13.52
C MET A 66 10.51 7.35 13.35
N ARG A 67 10.08 7.52 12.10
CA ARG A 67 8.86 8.25 11.76
C ARG A 67 7.62 7.36 11.82
N LEU A 68 6.53 7.92 12.35
CA LEU A 68 5.22 7.27 12.37
C LEU A 68 4.33 7.85 11.28
N TYR A 69 3.67 6.98 10.54
CA TYR A 69 2.75 7.35 9.47
C TYR A 69 1.42 6.63 9.65
N ALA A 70 0.33 7.26 9.24
CA ALA A 70 -0.92 6.57 8.99
C ALA A 70 -1.21 6.53 7.48
N LEU A 71 -1.65 5.38 6.98
CA LEU A 71 -2.20 5.23 5.63
C LEU A 71 -3.72 5.16 5.74
N TYR A 72 -4.40 6.11 5.10
CA TYR A 72 -5.85 6.20 4.99
C TYR A 72 -6.30 5.89 3.56
N MET A 73 -6.90 4.71 3.38
CA MET A 73 -7.47 4.30 2.10
C MET A 73 -8.88 4.86 1.98
N ILE A 74 -9.07 5.89 1.15
CA ILE A 74 -10.38 6.47 0.90
C ILE A 74 -11.27 5.48 0.14
N ASN A 75 -12.51 5.40 0.59
CA ASN A 75 -13.63 4.72 -0.03
C ASN A 75 -14.94 5.46 0.30
N ALA A 76 -16.06 5.00 -0.26
CA ALA A 76 -17.37 5.64 -0.09
C ALA A 76 -17.87 5.66 1.37
N ILE A 77 -17.37 4.76 2.23
CA ILE A 77 -17.78 4.67 3.64
C ILE A 77 -17.07 5.74 4.47
N ASN A 78 -15.79 6.03 4.17
CA ASN A 78 -14.92 6.81 5.03
C ASN A 78 -14.52 8.20 4.50
N GLU A 79 -14.75 8.51 3.22
CA GLU A 79 -14.30 9.76 2.60
C GLU A 79 -14.66 11.00 3.42
N LYS A 80 -15.91 11.09 3.87
CA LYS A 80 -16.45 12.23 4.62
C LYS A 80 -15.89 12.40 6.04
N TYR A 81 -15.20 11.39 6.57
CA TYR A 81 -14.69 11.37 7.94
C TYR A 81 -13.19 11.64 8.05
N PHE A 82 -12.55 12.06 6.96
CA PHE A 82 -11.11 12.28 6.98
C PHE A 82 -10.67 13.35 7.99
N ASN A 83 -11.46 14.41 8.19
CA ASN A 83 -11.13 15.44 9.19
C ASN A 83 -11.16 14.88 10.62
N ASP A 84 -12.16 14.07 10.96
CA ASP A 84 -12.24 13.38 12.25
C ASP A 84 -11.07 12.41 12.42
N PHE A 85 -10.73 11.68 11.35
CA PHE A 85 -9.56 10.80 11.31
C PHE A 85 -8.27 11.57 11.60
N ARG A 86 -8.06 12.71 10.91
CA ARG A 86 -6.90 13.58 11.12
C ARG A 86 -6.84 14.11 12.54
N GLU A 87 -7.97 14.51 13.12
CA GLU A 87 -8.01 15.03 14.49
C GLU A 87 -7.65 13.95 15.53
N ILE A 88 -8.05 12.71 15.30
CA ILE A 88 -7.83 11.61 16.26
C ILE A 88 -6.45 10.98 16.05
N ILE A 89 -6.14 10.56 14.82
CA ILE A 89 -4.92 9.80 14.49
C ILE A 89 -3.72 10.70 14.27
N GLY A 90 -3.92 11.89 13.66
CA GLY A 90 -2.87 12.86 13.36
C GLY A 90 -2.10 13.36 14.58
N LYS A 91 -2.64 13.20 15.79
CA LYS A 91 -1.97 13.52 17.06
C LYS A 91 -0.78 12.61 17.37
N TYR A 92 -0.73 11.42 16.78
CA TYR A 92 0.24 10.36 17.12
C TYR A 92 1.13 9.96 15.94
N VAL A 93 0.97 10.58 14.78
CA VAL A 93 1.76 10.31 13.57
C VAL A 93 2.41 11.60 13.07
N ASP A 94 3.52 11.46 12.37
CA ASP A 94 4.21 12.60 11.77
C ASP A 94 3.59 13.03 10.44
N ASP A 95 2.84 12.13 9.79
CA ASP A 95 2.15 12.41 8.53
C ASP A 95 1.03 11.38 8.26
N ILE A 96 0.08 11.77 7.41
CA ILE A 96 -1.02 10.93 6.95
C ILE A 96 -0.92 10.79 5.44
N GLU A 97 -0.64 9.58 4.96
CA GLU A 97 -0.71 9.25 3.54
C GLU A 97 -2.16 8.92 3.18
N VAL A 98 -2.68 9.63 2.18
CA VAL A 98 -4.00 9.37 1.61
C VAL A 98 -3.86 8.63 0.29
N SER A 99 -4.61 7.54 0.14
CA SER A 99 -4.65 6.74 -1.09
C SER A 99 -6.05 6.29 -1.45
N LEU A 100 -6.22 5.76 -2.66
CA LEU A 100 -7.45 5.07 -3.07
C LEU A 100 -7.20 3.58 -3.23
N VAL A 101 -8.26 2.80 -3.10
CA VAL A 101 -8.29 1.44 -3.64
C VAL A 101 -7.98 1.54 -5.14
N MET A 102 -7.08 0.71 -5.63
CA MET A 102 -6.71 0.66 -7.05
C MET A 102 -7.05 -0.72 -7.60
N ASN A 103 -7.37 -0.82 -8.89
CA ASN A 103 -7.50 -2.11 -9.55
C ASN A 103 -6.14 -2.77 -9.66
N GLN A 104 -5.99 -3.89 -8.95
CA GLN A 104 -4.79 -4.70 -8.93
C GLN A 104 -4.93 -5.91 -9.85
N GLY A 105 -5.42 -5.70 -11.08
CA GLY A 105 -5.66 -6.79 -12.03
C GLY A 105 -6.84 -7.68 -11.63
N GLU A 106 -7.95 -7.05 -11.24
CA GLU A 106 -9.22 -7.69 -10.85
C GLU A 106 -9.18 -8.50 -9.54
N GLN A 107 -8.07 -8.44 -8.81
CA GLN A 107 -7.89 -9.16 -7.54
C GLN A 107 -8.54 -8.47 -6.32
N VAL A 108 -9.18 -7.31 -6.50
CA VAL A 108 -9.69 -6.49 -5.39
C VAL A 108 -11.18 -6.21 -5.59
N GLU A 109 -12.04 -6.95 -4.89
CA GLU A 109 -13.50 -6.80 -4.95
C GLU A 109 -13.96 -5.38 -4.61
N ALA A 110 -13.35 -4.77 -3.59
CA ALA A 110 -13.66 -3.41 -3.13
C ALA A 110 -13.41 -2.32 -4.20
N TYR A 111 -12.72 -2.64 -5.31
CA TYR A 111 -12.54 -1.71 -6.43
C TYR A 111 -13.89 -1.27 -7.02
N GLN A 112 -14.90 -2.13 -7.02
CA GLN A 112 -16.24 -1.80 -7.55
C GLN A 112 -16.90 -0.66 -6.76
N GLU A 113 -16.56 -0.51 -5.48
CA GLU A 113 -17.07 0.54 -4.60
C GLU A 113 -16.47 1.91 -4.88
N LEU A 114 -15.39 2.02 -5.67
CA LEU A 114 -14.85 3.32 -6.10
C LEU A 114 -15.85 4.14 -6.91
N SER A 115 -16.80 3.49 -7.58
CA SER A 115 -17.88 4.18 -8.30
C SER A 115 -18.77 5.01 -7.36
N LEU A 116 -18.75 4.70 -6.05
CA LEU A 116 -19.59 5.29 -5.01
C LEU A 116 -18.92 6.46 -4.26
N VAL A 117 -17.65 6.76 -4.54
CA VAL A 117 -16.97 7.94 -3.95
C VAL A 117 -17.52 9.24 -4.55
N SER A 118 -17.20 10.38 -3.92
CA SER A 118 -17.68 11.68 -4.38
C SER A 118 -17.29 12.00 -5.81
N THR A 119 -18.10 12.84 -6.46
CA THR A 119 -17.82 13.35 -7.81
C THR A 119 -16.46 14.04 -7.91
N ARG A 120 -15.99 14.68 -6.83
CA ARG A 120 -14.67 15.32 -6.81
C ARG A 120 -13.54 14.30 -6.97
N ILE A 121 -13.60 13.19 -6.23
CA ILE A 121 -12.62 12.11 -6.34
C ILE A 121 -12.74 11.42 -7.71
N ARG A 122 -13.96 11.14 -8.18
CA ARG A 122 -14.15 10.54 -9.52
C ARG A 122 -13.58 11.41 -10.64
N ASN A 123 -13.78 12.72 -10.58
CA ASN A 123 -13.19 13.67 -11.52
C ASN A 123 -11.66 13.66 -11.45
N LEU A 124 -11.08 13.51 -10.24
CA LEU A 124 -9.63 13.38 -10.08
C LEU A 124 -9.11 12.09 -10.73
N ILE A 125 -9.78 10.96 -10.53
CA ILE A 125 -9.43 9.67 -11.15
C ILE A 125 -9.43 9.80 -12.68
N GLU A 126 -10.53 10.31 -13.26
CA GLU A 126 -10.66 10.48 -14.71
C GLU A 126 -9.62 11.46 -15.29
N LYS A 127 -9.33 12.56 -14.57
CA LYS A 127 -8.29 13.53 -14.96
C LYS A 127 -6.92 12.89 -15.16
N HIS A 128 -6.58 11.88 -14.36
CA HIS A 128 -5.27 11.23 -14.39
C HIS A 128 -5.26 9.91 -15.16
N LYS A 129 -6.35 9.56 -15.85
CA LYS A 129 -6.41 8.38 -16.70
C LYS A 129 -5.45 8.54 -17.88
N LYS A 130 -4.41 7.72 -17.90
CA LYS A 130 -3.33 7.78 -18.88
C LYS A 130 -2.62 6.44 -18.93
N GLN A 131 -2.55 5.84 -20.12
CA GLN A 131 -1.75 4.64 -20.30
C GLN A 131 -0.26 4.98 -20.16
N ILE A 132 0.42 4.30 -19.24
CA ILE A 132 1.84 4.46 -18.93
C ILE A 132 2.55 3.12 -18.86
N ILE A 133 3.87 3.14 -19.07
CA ILE A 133 4.72 1.99 -18.84
C ILE A 133 4.99 1.87 -17.33
N CYS A 134 4.53 0.78 -16.72
CA CYS A 134 4.80 0.53 -15.31
C CYS A 134 6.31 0.35 -15.06
N PRO A 135 6.94 1.13 -14.17
CA PRO A 135 8.38 1.04 -13.93
C PRO A 135 8.77 -0.12 -13.00
N ASN A 136 7.81 -0.77 -12.33
CA ASN A 136 8.07 -1.77 -11.29
C ASN A 136 8.98 -2.92 -11.75
N PRO A 137 8.80 -3.53 -12.95
CA PRO A 137 9.68 -4.62 -13.39
C PRO A 137 11.16 -4.26 -13.52
N TRP A 138 11.51 -2.96 -13.53
CA TRP A 138 12.89 -2.46 -13.57
C TRP A 138 13.38 -1.84 -12.27
N LYS A 139 12.47 -1.49 -11.35
CA LYS A 139 12.82 -0.74 -10.13
C LYS A 139 12.58 -1.52 -8.84
N ARG A 140 11.79 -2.61 -8.88
CA ARG A 140 11.38 -3.35 -7.68
C ARG A 140 11.60 -4.84 -7.85
N ILE A 141 12.14 -5.45 -6.80
CA ILE A 141 12.19 -6.89 -6.62
C ILE A 141 11.14 -7.23 -5.58
N THR A 142 10.21 -8.12 -5.93
CA THR A 142 9.24 -8.70 -5.00
C THR A 142 9.62 -10.15 -4.75
N ILE A 143 9.72 -10.53 -3.48
CA ILE A 143 9.89 -11.92 -3.05
C ILE A 143 8.66 -12.27 -2.22
N SER A 144 7.94 -13.34 -2.59
CA SER A 144 6.80 -13.87 -1.83
C SER A 144 7.26 -14.57 -0.55
N TRP A 145 6.32 -14.85 0.35
CA TRP A 145 6.59 -15.47 1.65
C TRP A 145 7.20 -16.89 1.52
N ASP A 146 6.92 -17.59 0.43
CA ASP A 146 7.44 -18.92 0.08
C ASP A 146 8.69 -18.86 -0.82
N GLY A 147 9.22 -17.65 -1.05
CA GLY A 147 10.53 -17.41 -1.66
C GLY A 147 10.52 -17.23 -3.18
N TYR A 148 9.37 -17.10 -3.84
CA TYR A 148 9.34 -16.84 -5.28
C TYR A 148 9.55 -15.36 -5.61
N LEU A 149 10.32 -15.11 -6.65
CA LEU A 149 10.46 -13.78 -7.23
C LEU A 149 9.36 -13.58 -8.27
N THR A 150 8.55 -12.55 -8.10
CA THR A 150 7.53 -12.12 -9.08
C THR A 150 7.82 -10.70 -9.59
N ALA A 151 7.42 -10.42 -10.83
CA ALA A 151 7.63 -9.13 -11.49
C ALA A 151 6.81 -7.97 -10.88
N CYS A 152 5.85 -8.23 -9.99
CA CYS A 152 5.00 -7.20 -9.40
C CYS A 152 4.66 -7.47 -7.92
N CYS A 153 4.52 -6.43 -7.11
CA CYS A 153 4.16 -6.55 -5.69
C CYS A 153 2.69 -6.87 -5.43
N ILE A 154 1.83 -6.75 -6.45
CA ILE A 154 0.40 -7.09 -6.36
C ILE A 154 0.08 -8.45 -6.99
N ASP A 155 1.09 -9.26 -7.31
CA ASP A 155 0.90 -10.60 -7.88
C ASP A 155 0.72 -11.63 -6.75
N PHE A 156 -0.49 -11.69 -6.19
CA PHE A 156 -0.80 -12.57 -5.07
C PHE A 156 -0.87 -14.04 -5.47
N GLU A 157 -1.27 -14.29 -6.73
CA GLU A 157 -1.42 -15.63 -7.32
C GLU A 157 -0.16 -16.12 -8.05
N LEU A 158 0.96 -15.38 -7.97
CA LEU A 158 2.25 -15.76 -8.54
C LEU A 158 2.24 -15.99 -10.07
N ASN A 159 1.39 -15.26 -10.80
CA ASN A 159 1.23 -15.34 -12.25
C ASN A 159 2.47 -14.87 -13.04
N MET A 160 3.30 -14.00 -12.46
CA MET A 160 4.47 -13.39 -13.10
C MET A 160 5.79 -13.78 -12.42
N VAL A 161 5.86 -15.00 -11.88
CA VAL A 161 7.07 -15.53 -11.25
C VAL A 161 8.20 -15.68 -12.26
N TYR A 162 9.41 -15.27 -11.90
CA TYR A 162 10.62 -15.43 -12.72
C TYR A 162 11.76 -16.21 -12.03
N GLY A 163 11.54 -16.74 -10.83
CA GLY A 163 12.47 -17.65 -10.17
C GLY A 163 12.15 -17.88 -8.70
N LYS A 164 12.95 -18.71 -8.03
CA LYS A 164 12.91 -18.93 -6.58
C LYS A 164 14.21 -18.44 -5.95
N TYR A 165 14.10 -17.65 -4.90
CA TYR A 165 15.23 -17.06 -4.21
C TYR A 165 16.05 -18.15 -3.52
N GLU A 166 17.36 -18.06 -3.73
CA GLU A 166 18.37 -18.77 -2.96
C GLU A 166 19.52 -17.80 -2.69
N PRO A 167 20.24 -17.93 -1.56
CA PRO A 167 21.42 -17.13 -1.30
C PRO A 167 22.38 -17.13 -2.51
N GLY A 168 22.72 -15.93 -3.00
CA GLY A 168 23.64 -15.74 -4.12
C GLY A 168 23.01 -15.72 -5.53
N ASN A 169 21.74 -16.09 -5.70
CA ASN A 169 21.13 -16.18 -7.04
C ASN A 169 20.36 -14.91 -7.50
N LEU A 170 20.16 -13.94 -6.61
CA LEU A 170 19.28 -12.79 -6.85
C LEU A 170 19.64 -12.00 -8.11
N LYS A 171 20.91 -11.62 -8.28
CA LYS A 171 21.38 -10.86 -9.44
C LYS A 171 21.18 -11.63 -10.76
N ARG A 172 21.36 -12.95 -10.73
CA ARG A 172 21.13 -13.82 -11.89
C ARG A 172 19.64 -13.84 -12.24
N LEU A 173 18.76 -14.04 -11.26
CA LEU A 173 17.31 -14.05 -11.48
C LEU A 173 16.80 -12.71 -12.00
N TRP A 174 17.30 -11.59 -11.44
CA TRP A 174 16.94 -10.23 -11.88
C TRP A 174 17.32 -9.91 -13.32
N ASN A 175 18.30 -10.62 -13.88
CA ASN A 175 18.74 -10.51 -15.28
C ASN A 175 18.36 -11.74 -16.12
N SER A 176 17.50 -12.63 -15.59
CA SER A 176 17.09 -13.83 -16.30
C SER A 176 16.31 -13.52 -17.57
N GLN A 177 16.29 -14.46 -18.50
CA GLN A 177 15.50 -14.35 -19.72
C GLN A 177 14.01 -14.11 -19.40
N LYS A 178 13.48 -14.82 -18.40
CA LYS A 178 12.07 -14.76 -18.00
C LYS A 178 11.61 -13.35 -17.59
N ILE A 179 12.35 -12.65 -16.72
CA ILE A 179 12.00 -11.27 -16.36
C ILE A 179 12.25 -10.29 -17.51
N ASN A 180 13.25 -10.54 -18.37
CA ASN A 180 13.50 -9.70 -19.53
C ASN A 180 12.39 -9.82 -20.59
N ASP A 181 11.76 -10.98 -20.73
CA ASP A 181 10.62 -11.16 -21.63
C ASP A 181 9.37 -10.44 -21.08
N ILE A 182 9.11 -10.51 -19.77
CA ILE A 182 8.07 -9.70 -19.11
C ILE A 182 8.33 -8.20 -19.33
N ARG A 183 9.57 -7.74 -19.14
CA ARG A 183 9.96 -6.34 -19.37
C ARG A 183 9.73 -5.89 -20.81
N LYS A 184 10.03 -6.74 -21.80
CA LYS A 184 9.77 -6.42 -23.22
C LYS A 184 8.28 -6.21 -23.45
N LYS A 185 7.45 -7.16 -23.00
CA LYS A 185 5.98 -7.08 -23.08
C LYS A 185 5.41 -5.82 -22.43
N VAL A 186 5.83 -5.52 -21.20
CA VAL A 186 5.42 -4.29 -20.49
C VAL A 186 5.88 -3.02 -21.23
N LYS A 187 7.09 -3.02 -21.80
CA LYS A 187 7.63 -1.86 -22.54
C LYS A 187 6.91 -1.62 -23.87
N SER A 188 6.52 -2.67 -24.58
CA SER A 188 5.78 -2.58 -25.83
C SER A 188 4.26 -2.45 -25.63
N LEU A 189 3.78 -2.49 -24.39
CA LEU A 189 2.35 -2.56 -24.05
C LEU A 189 1.64 -3.76 -24.70
N ASP A 190 2.39 -4.85 -24.93
CA ASP A 190 1.87 -6.16 -25.35
C ASP A 190 1.49 -6.94 -24.09
N LEU A 191 0.25 -6.73 -23.62
CA LEU A 191 -0.19 -7.13 -22.28
C LEU A 191 -1.19 -8.28 -22.27
N ASP A 192 -1.55 -8.83 -23.44
CA ASP A 192 -2.60 -9.85 -23.55
C ASP A 192 -2.27 -11.09 -22.70
N ASP A 193 -1.00 -11.50 -22.72
CA ASP A 193 -0.47 -12.61 -21.92
C ASP A 193 -0.13 -12.22 -20.47
N LEU A 194 -0.16 -10.93 -20.13
CA LEU A 194 0.11 -10.43 -18.79
C LEU A 194 -1.23 -10.12 -18.10
N VAL A 195 -1.91 -11.17 -17.65
CA VAL A 195 -3.25 -11.12 -17.03
C VAL A 195 -3.37 -10.06 -15.95
N LEU A 196 -2.32 -9.87 -15.14
CA LEU A 196 -2.33 -8.85 -14.10
C LEU A 196 -2.17 -7.43 -14.63
N CYS A 197 -1.42 -7.25 -15.72
CA CYS A 197 -1.14 -5.93 -16.26
C CYS A 197 -2.33 -5.36 -17.03
N ARG A 198 -3.00 -6.16 -17.89
CA ARG A 198 -4.05 -5.67 -18.80
C ARG A 198 -5.14 -4.83 -18.13
N ASN A 199 -5.51 -5.18 -16.88
CA ASN A 199 -6.56 -4.52 -16.12
C ASN A 199 -6.04 -3.81 -14.86
N CYS A 200 -4.75 -3.45 -14.81
CA CYS A 200 -4.15 -2.80 -13.64
C CYS A 200 -4.16 -1.27 -13.76
N ASP A 201 -4.53 -0.59 -12.70
CA ASP A 201 -4.50 0.87 -12.68
C ASP A 201 -3.07 1.45 -12.70
N MET A 202 -2.07 0.67 -12.29
CA MET A 202 -0.67 1.10 -12.32
C MET A 202 -0.16 1.41 -13.74
N ILE A 203 -0.82 0.89 -14.77
CA ILE A 203 -0.53 1.20 -16.18
C ILE A 203 -1.56 2.11 -16.83
N ASN A 204 -2.71 2.36 -16.17
CA ASN A 204 -3.83 3.10 -16.76
C ASN A 204 -3.99 4.51 -16.18
N TYR A 205 -3.15 4.89 -15.20
CA TYR A 205 -3.21 6.21 -14.55
C TYR A 205 -1.82 6.78 -14.27
N ASP A 206 -1.71 8.12 -14.27
CA ASP A 206 -0.53 8.86 -13.77
C ASP A 206 -0.53 8.86 -12.22
N ILE A 207 -0.18 7.70 -11.64
CA ILE A 207 -0.22 7.46 -10.19
C ILE A 207 0.57 8.50 -9.38
N PRO A 208 1.80 8.91 -9.76
CA PRO A 208 2.55 9.91 -9.00
C PRO A 208 1.81 11.25 -8.89
N ARG A 209 1.29 11.75 -10.01
CA ARG A 209 0.56 13.03 -10.02
C ARG A 209 -0.79 12.90 -9.32
N PHE A 210 -1.49 11.80 -9.57
CA PHE A 210 -2.75 11.47 -8.91
C PHE A 210 -2.61 11.48 -7.39
N ARG A 211 -1.61 10.77 -6.83
CA ARG A 211 -1.38 10.71 -5.38
C ARG A 211 -1.05 12.07 -4.79
N LYS A 212 -0.23 12.87 -5.47
CA LYS A 212 0.09 14.23 -5.01
C LYS A 212 -1.17 15.08 -4.87
N GLU A 213 -1.97 15.16 -5.94
CA GLU A 213 -3.20 15.95 -5.94
C GLU A 213 -4.24 15.38 -4.94
N LEU A 214 -4.31 14.05 -4.77
CA LEU A 214 -5.17 13.43 -3.77
C LEU A 214 -4.76 13.81 -2.34
N ASN A 215 -3.47 13.85 -2.02
CA ASN A 215 -3.02 14.25 -0.69
C ASN A 215 -3.26 15.75 -0.46
N GLU A 216 -3.07 16.61 -1.46
CA GLU A 216 -3.40 18.04 -1.37
C GLU A 216 -4.91 18.31 -1.20
N MET A 217 -5.74 17.36 -1.62
CA MET A 217 -7.19 17.44 -1.49
C MET A 217 -7.68 17.25 -0.04
N PHE A 218 -6.88 16.65 0.82
CA PHE A 218 -7.26 16.24 2.16
C PHE A 218 -6.40 16.95 3.19
#